data_AF-A0A6B3FQU0-F1
#
_entry.id   AF-A0A6B3FQU0-F1
#
_cell.length_a   1.000
_cell.length_b   1.000
_cell.length_c   1.000
_cell.angle_alpha   90.00
_cell.angle_beta   90.00
_cell.angle_gamma   90.00
#
_symmetry.space_group_name_H-M   'P 1'
#
loop_
_entity.id
_entity.type
_entity.pdbx_description
1 polymer ?
#
loop_
_entity_poly.entity_id
_entity_poly.type
_entity_poly.pdbx_seq_one_letter_code
_entity_poly.pdbx_strand_id
1 'polypeptide(L)' 'ITSIIISHKLGEIAQVADSVTVLRDGRTVETLDLKDPETTEERIIRSMVGRSLDSRFPDRTPCAAPPAPA' A
#
# COMPACT_ATOMS: atom_id res chain seq x y z
N ILE A 1 -24.23 -16.22 -7.10
CA ILE A 1 -22.94 -16.90 -6.83
C ILE A 1 -21.96 -15.80 -6.49
N THR A 2 -21.21 -15.97 -5.41
CA THR A 2 -20.24 -14.97 -4.94
C THR A 2 -18.83 -15.54 -5.12
N SER A 3 -17.93 -14.75 -5.69
CA SER A 3 -16.55 -15.14 -5.95
C SER A 3 -15.59 -14.17 -5.25
N ILE A 4 -14.49 -14.70 -4.73
CA ILE A 4 -13.43 -13.90 -4.10
C ILE A 4 -12.15 -14.10 -4.89
N ILE A 5 -11.50 -12.99 -5.25
CA ILE A 5 -10.21 -12.98 -5.93
C ILE A 5 -9.18 -12.26 -5.06
N ILE A 6 -7.97 -12.82 -5.00
CA ILE A 6 -6.83 -12.21 -4.32
C ILE A 6 -5.76 -11.94 -5.38
N SER A 7 -5.50 -10.66 -5.63
CA SER A 7 -4.47 -10.22 -6.56
C SER A 7 -3.81 -8.95 -6.01
N HIS A 8 -2.59 -8.69 -6.48
CA HIS A 8 -1.90 -7.41 -6.27
C HIS A 8 -1.88 -6.55 -7.55
N LYS A 9 -2.47 -7.04 -8.64
CA LYS A 9 -2.60 -6.31 -9.91
C LYS A 9 -3.88 -5.50 -9.91
N LEU A 10 -3.75 -4.19 -9.76
CA LEU A 10 -4.89 -3.28 -9.67
C LEU A 10 -5.73 -3.24 -10.95
N GLY A 11 -5.10 -3.33 -12.13
CA GLY A 11 -5.85 -3.37 -13.39
C GLY A 11 -6.80 -4.56 -13.51
N GLU A 12 -6.46 -5.72 -12.92
CA GLU A 12 -7.37 -6.88 -12.86
C GLU A 12 -8.47 -6.65 -11.82
N ILE A 13 -8.13 -6.11 -10.65
CA ILE A 13 -9.08 -5.87 -9.56
C ILE A 13 -10.13 -4.84 -9.98
N ALA A 14 -9.70 -3.72 -10.57
CA ALA A 14 -10.58 -2.63 -11.00
C ALA A 14 -11.56 -3.03 -12.11
N GLN A 15 -11.24 -4.04 -12.92
CA GLN A 15 -12.12 -4.50 -13.99
C GLN A 15 -13.16 -5.55 -13.55
N VAL A 16 -12.87 -6.30 -12.48
CA VAL A 16 -13.62 -7.53 -12.18
C VAL A 16 -14.30 -7.50 -10.81
N ALA A 17 -13.79 -6.72 -9.86
CA ALA A 17 -14.35 -6.67 -8.50
C ALA A 17 -15.44 -5.60 -8.34
N ASP A 18 -16.41 -5.88 -7.46
CA ASP A 18 -17.34 -4.88 -6.93
C ASP A 18 -16.77 -4.16 -5.71
N SER A 19 -16.04 -4.89 -4.87
CA SER A 19 -15.48 -4.38 -3.61
C SER A 19 -14.11 -4.97 -3.37
N VAL A 20 -13.23 -4.18 -2.75
CA VAL A 20 -11.85 -4.53 -2.45
C VAL A 20 -11.63 -4.45 -0.95
N THR A 21 -11.01 -5.48 -0.37
CA THR A 21 -10.56 -5.42 1.02
C THR A 21 -9.05 -5.58 1.05
N VAL A 22 -8.38 -4.61 1.65
CA VAL A 22 -6.93 -4.61 1.79
C VAL A 22 -6.56 -5.23 3.13
N LEU A 23 -5.79 -6.30 3.06
CA LEU A 23 -5.22 -6.99 4.23
C LEU A 23 -3.72 -6.69 4.29
N ARG A 24 -3.24 -6.25 5.47
CA ARG A 24 -1.82 -5.96 5.73
C ARG A 24 -1.46 -6.38 7.14
N ASP A 25 -0.27 -6.97 7.31
CA ASP A 25 0.25 -7.38 8.61
C ASP A 25 -0.74 -8.28 9.40
N GLY A 26 -1.50 -9.11 8.69
CA GLY A 26 -2.53 -9.99 9.26
C GLY A 26 -3.80 -9.27 9.74
N ARG A 27 -4.00 -8.00 9.38
CA ARG A 27 -5.16 -7.19 9.77
C ARG A 27 -5.85 -6.59 8.56
N THR A 28 -7.15 -6.35 8.68
CA THR A 28 -7.92 -5.58 7.71
C THR A 28 -7.54 -4.12 7.84
N VAL A 29 -6.96 -3.55 6.79
CA VAL A 29 -6.61 -2.13 6.72
C VAL A 29 -7.84 -1.31 6.35
N GLU A 30 -8.49 -1.70 5.26
CA GLU A 30 -9.57 -0.92 4.66
C GLU A 30 -10.42 -1.80 3.74
N THR A 31 -11.71 -1.47 3.63
CA THR A 31 -12.62 -2.05 2.64
C THR A 31 -13.19 -0.91 1.81
N LEU A 32 -13.12 -1.05 0.49
CA LEU A 32 -13.43 -0.04 -0.50
C LEU A 32 -14.48 -0.58 -1.46
N ASP A 33 -15.44 0.25 -1.82
CA ASP A 33 -16.39 -0.03 -2.89
C ASP A 33 -15.87 0.59 -4.20
N LEU A 34 -15.70 -0.22 -5.25
CA LEU A 34 -15.19 0.26 -6.53
C LEU A 34 -16.20 1.12 -7.29
N LYS A 35 -17.46 1.16 -6.84
CA LYS A 35 -18.51 2.04 -7.39
C LYS A 35 -18.44 3.46 -6.83
N ASP A 36 -17.69 3.66 -5.75
CA ASP A 36 -17.50 4.97 -5.15
C ASP A 36 -16.44 5.77 -5.93
N PRO A 37 -16.74 7.01 -6.38
CA PRO A 37 -15.79 7.83 -7.11
C PRO A 37 -14.56 8.24 -6.28
N GLU A 38 -14.61 8.16 -4.95
CA GLU A 38 -13.47 8.40 -4.06
C GLU A 38 -12.55 7.18 -3.91
N THR A 39 -12.91 6.02 -4.48
CA THR A 39 -12.08 4.82 -4.54
C THR A 39 -11.16 4.87 -5.76
N THR A 40 -10.06 5.61 -5.65
CA THR A 40 -9.03 5.68 -6.69
C THR A 40 -7.99 4.56 -6.54
N GLU A 41 -7.35 4.17 -7.65
CA GLU A 41 -6.24 3.21 -7.61
C GLU A 41 -5.12 3.66 -6.67
N GLU A 42 -4.80 4.96 -6.64
CA GLU A 42 -3.80 5.53 -5.73
C GLU A 42 -4.12 5.27 -4.25
N ARG A 43 -5.40 5.32 -3.88
CA ARG A 43 -5.85 5.02 -2.52
C ARG A 43 -5.63 3.54 -2.19
N ILE A 44 -6.01 2.65 -3.10
CA ILE A 44 -5.80 1.21 -2.91
C ILE A 44 -4.30 0.89 -2.77
N ILE A 45 -3.44 1.49 -3.62
CA ILE A 45 -1.98 1.35 -3.53
C ILE A 45 -1.48 1.81 -2.17
N ARG A 46 -1.94 2.97 -1.69
CA ARG A 46 -1.56 3.52 -0.40
C ARG A 46 -1.93 2.58 0.74
N SER A 47 -3.10 1.98 0.70
CA SER A 47 -3.57 1.03 1.71
C SER A 47 -2.79 -0.30 1.65
N MET A 48 -2.36 -0.75 0.46
CA MET A 48 -1.54 -1.97 0.30
C MET A 48 -0.10 -1.79 0.78
N VAL A 49 0.56 -0.67 0.45
CA VAL A 49 1.98 -0.42 0.77
C VAL A 49 2.15 0.17 2.17
N GLY A 50 1.13 0.90 2.64
CA GLY A 50 1.05 1.37 4.02
C GLY A 50 2.15 2.36 4.42
N ARG A 51 2.75 3.02 3.42
CA ARG A 51 3.59 4.23 3.52
C ARG A 51 3.27 5.12 2.32
N SER A 52 3.37 6.43 2.50
CA SER A 52 3.52 7.35 1.37
C SER A 52 4.70 6.87 0.52
N LEU A 53 4.57 6.86 -0.81
CA LEU A 53 5.60 6.43 -1.76
C LEU A 53 6.98 7.07 -1.52
N ASP A 54 7.02 8.17 -0.76
CA ASP A 54 8.19 8.88 -0.23
C ASP A 54 9.18 8.03 0.58
N SER A 55 8.75 6.94 1.21
CA SER A 55 9.62 6.15 2.11
C SER A 55 10.48 5.10 1.39
N ARG A 56 10.75 5.29 0.09
CA ARG A 56 11.59 4.39 -0.72
C ARG A 56 13.09 4.63 -0.52
N PHE A 57 13.47 5.80 -0.01
CA PHE A 57 14.85 6.13 0.35
C PHE A 57 14.88 6.72 1.76
N PRO A 58 15.12 5.92 2.81
CA PRO A 58 15.54 6.49 4.08
C PRO A 58 16.83 7.28 3.84
N ASP A 59 16.86 8.54 4.31
CA ASP A 59 18.05 9.37 4.25
C ASP A 59 19.20 8.60 4.92
N ARG A 60 20.27 8.33 4.15
CA ARG A 60 21.43 7.61 4.67
C ARG A 60 22.13 8.57 5.61
N THR A 61 21.78 8.54 6.91
CA THR A 61 22.55 9.26 7.91
C THR A 61 23.97 8.69 7.87
N PRO A 62 24.99 9.46 7.48
CA PRO A 62 26.37 8.99 7.58
C PRO A 62 26.61 8.71 9.07
N CYS A 63 27.00 7.48 9.39
CA CYS A 63 27.47 7.15 10.73
C CYS A 63 28.69 8.05 10.98
N ALA A 64 28.51 9.10 11.80
CA ALA A 64 29.60 9.97 12.17
C ALA A 64 30.63 9.14 12.93
N ALA A 65 31.78 8.89 12.30
CA ALA A 65 32.91 8.29 12.99
C ALA A 65 33.33 9.22 14.16
N PRO A 66 33.62 8.68 15.35
CA PRO A 66 34.07 9.50 16.46
C PRO A 66 35.38 10.22 16.09
N PRO A 67 35.59 11.47 16.54
CA PRO A 67 36.81 12.22 16.24
C PRO A 67 38.03 11.50 16.81
N ALA A 68 39.10 11.42 16.01
CA ALA A 68 40.36 10.81 16.39
C ALA A 68 40.97 11.54 17.61
N PRO A 69 41.59 10.81 18.56
CA PRO A 69 42.25 11.42 19.71
C PRO A 69 43.49 12.23 19.28
N ALA A 70 43.74 13.31 20.02
CA ALA A 70 44.72 14.37 19.77
C ALA A 70 46.19 13.91 19.74
#